data_AF-A0A0X9KN38-F1
#
_entry.id   AF-A0A0X9KN38-F1
#
_cell.length_a   1.000
_cell.length_b   1.000
_cell.length_c   1.000
_cell.angle_alpha   90.00
_cell.angle_beta   90.00
_cell.angle_gamma   90.00
#
_symmetry.space_group_name_H-M   'P 1'
#
loop_
_entity.id
_entity.type
_entity.pdbx_description
1 polymer ?
#
loop_
_entity_poly.entity_id
_entity_poly.type
_entity_poly.pdbx_seq_one_letter_code
_entity_poly.pdbx_strand_id
1 'polypeptide(L)'
;KKTIKKIFFTLFIILVYVIGTRIYIPFLDKSYYLPLKLPSDLKFLESIFSSNPSLCILSLGVMPYVTASIVIQLSQKVFPFMKEWQEQGEKGKHKINICTRILTILLSLGHGWTFVQIESPSLLSSDCIFQTLFFLTVGVFISVWLADLITSKGLGNGISILIAIGMVDKLYKTFEYLLFTNGLEIQRILILISYFILLILTIILSSAYLKIPINYAINRNNDKIDKYIPIKLNTSGILPIIFADAFLNLIKQISVFFPRNGTFSKYIDIFVRSRSELGIYFFVYVLLIMLFSFFSSFMTINPKDVAEHLSKQNAYLKDVQPGLPTVKKIVREMFKITFLGSCFLTLLAATPDIINYLAG
;
A
#
# COMPACT_ATOMS: atom_id res chain seq x y z
N LYS A 1 3.10 30.21 7.63
CA LYS A 1 3.48 29.82 9.02
C LYS A 1 2.85 28.50 9.49
N LYS A 2 1.51 28.30 9.43
CA LYS A 2 0.84 27.05 9.87
C LYS A 2 1.30 25.80 9.08
N THR A 3 1.40 25.90 7.75
CA THR A 3 1.86 24.78 6.89
C THR A 3 3.29 24.37 7.17
N ILE A 4 4.21 25.34 7.34
CA ILE A 4 5.62 25.09 7.65
C ILE A 4 5.75 24.32 8.98
N LYS A 5 4.99 24.71 10.02
CA LYS A 5 4.95 23.96 11.29
C LYS A 5 4.52 22.50 11.09
N LYS A 6 3.53 22.25 10.23
CA LYS A 6 3.09 20.88 9.90
C LYS A 6 4.15 20.09 9.14
N ILE A 7 4.90 20.72 8.22
CA ILE A 7 6.02 20.09 7.51
C ILE A 7 7.08 19.65 8.52
N PHE A 8 7.57 20.57 9.35
CA PHE A 8 8.59 20.26 10.36
C PHE A 8 8.12 19.19 11.36
N PHE A 9 6.86 19.25 11.77
CA PHE A 9 6.29 18.22 12.65
C PHE A 9 6.26 16.85 11.98
N THR A 10 5.87 16.79 10.70
CA THR A 10 5.90 15.54 9.92
C THR A 10 7.32 15.01 9.81
N LEU A 11 8.28 15.87 9.43
CA LEU A 11 9.69 15.51 9.28
C LEU A 11 10.33 15.05 10.60
N PHE A 12 9.94 15.67 11.71
CA PHE A 12 10.36 15.24 13.05
C PHE A 12 9.84 13.83 13.39
N ILE A 13 8.57 13.53 13.12
CA ILE A 13 8.04 12.17 13.34
C ILE A 13 8.73 11.16 12.44
N ILE A 14 9.01 11.52 11.19
CA ILE A 14 9.75 10.66 10.27
C ILE A 14 11.13 10.33 10.83
N LEU A 15 11.83 11.33 11.37
CA LEU A 15 13.12 11.14 12.02
C LEU A 15 12.99 10.19 13.23
N VAL A 16 11.99 10.39 14.09
CA VAL A 16 11.71 9.49 15.23
C VAL A 16 11.43 8.06 14.75
N TYR A 17 10.64 7.89 13.68
CA TYR A 17 10.37 6.59 13.08
C TYR A 17 11.65 5.91 12.58
N VAL A 18 12.47 6.63 11.81
CA VAL A 18 13.74 6.10 11.26
C VAL A 18 14.70 5.73 12.39
N ILE A 19 14.83 6.53 13.45
CA ILE A 19 15.61 6.14 14.63
C ILE A 19 15.03 4.88 15.27
N GLY A 20 13.70 4.80 15.39
CA GLY A 20 13.00 3.64 15.91
C GLY A 20 13.25 2.35 15.12
N THR A 21 13.42 2.44 13.80
CA THR A 21 13.77 1.28 12.96
C THR A 21 15.16 0.71 13.24
N ARG A 22 15.99 1.41 14.02
CA ARG A 22 17.33 0.96 14.43
C ARG A 22 17.39 0.50 15.89
N ILE A 23 16.25 0.48 16.59
CA ILE A 23 16.18 0.02 17.98
C ILE A 23 16.06 -1.51 18.00
N TYR A 24 17.07 -2.15 18.58
CA TYR A 24 17.10 -3.60 18.80
C TYR A 24 15.99 -4.05 19.74
N ILE A 25 15.49 -5.26 19.52
CA ILE A 25 14.56 -5.89 20.46
C ILE A 25 15.34 -6.22 21.73
N PRO A 26 14.84 -5.81 22.91
CA PRO A 26 15.49 -6.18 24.17
C PRO A 26 15.53 -7.70 24.29
N PHE A 27 16.55 -8.24 24.97
CA PHE A 27 16.76 -9.68 25.22
C PHE A 27 17.31 -10.54 24.08
N LEU A 28 17.41 -10.03 22.85
CA LEU A 28 18.07 -10.76 21.75
C LEU A 28 19.57 -10.47 21.70
N ASP A 29 20.37 -11.54 21.60
CA ASP A 29 21.80 -11.45 21.40
C ASP A 29 22.17 -10.81 20.06
N LYS A 30 23.35 -10.16 20.04
CA LYS A 30 23.90 -9.53 18.83
C LYS A 30 24.08 -10.50 17.64
N SER A 31 24.14 -11.80 17.92
CA SER A 31 24.27 -12.87 16.95
C SER A 31 23.06 -13.01 16.01
N TYR A 32 21.85 -12.63 16.45
CA TYR A 32 20.62 -12.73 15.66
C TYR A 32 20.41 -11.55 14.70
N TYR A 33 21.22 -10.49 14.80
CA TYR A 33 21.13 -9.30 13.96
C TYR A 33 22.19 -9.27 12.84
N LEU A 34 23.14 -10.21 12.87
CA LEU A 34 24.11 -10.37 11.79
C LEU A 34 23.44 -11.11 10.63
N PRO A 35 23.52 -10.58 9.39
CA PRO A 35 23.03 -11.31 8.23
C PRO A 35 23.74 -12.68 8.16
N LEU A 36 22.99 -13.71 7.77
CA LEU A 36 23.50 -15.07 7.57
C LEU A 36 24.85 -15.00 6.84
N LYS A 37 25.88 -15.61 7.44
CA LYS A 37 27.26 -15.62 6.92
C LYS A 37 27.30 -16.14 5.48
N LEU A 38 27.30 -15.25 4.48
CA LEU A 38 27.73 -15.57 3.13
C LEU A 38 29.27 -15.57 3.05
N PRO A 39 29.89 -16.36 2.13
CA PRO A 39 31.33 -16.43 1.94
C PRO A 39 31.97 -15.08 1.56
N SER A 40 33.29 -15.02 1.70
CA SER A 40 34.02 -13.95 2.38
C SER A 40 34.77 -12.93 1.50
N ASP A 41 34.31 -12.60 0.29
CA ASP A 41 35.09 -11.71 -0.60
C ASP A 41 34.44 -10.35 -0.96
N LEU A 42 33.26 -10.03 -0.42
CA LEU A 42 32.57 -8.74 -0.67
C LEU A 42 32.15 -7.97 0.59
N LYS A 43 32.69 -8.35 1.76
CA LYS A 43 32.22 -7.87 3.08
C LYS A 43 32.70 -6.49 3.52
N PHE A 44 33.62 -5.84 2.79
CA PHE A 44 34.25 -4.61 3.29
C PHE A 44 33.51 -3.32 2.91
N LEU A 45 32.58 -3.35 1.93
CA LEU A 45 31.85 -2.16 1.49
C LEU A 45 30.38 -2.09 1.99
N GLU A 46 29.78 -3.20 2.41
CA GLU A 46 28.40 -3.20 2.96
C GLU A 46 28.31 -2.68 4.41
N SER A 47 29.37 -2.77 5.21
CA SER A 47 29.25 -2.81 6.67
C SER A 47 29.22 -1.46 7.40
N ILE A 48 29.28 -0.32 6.72
CA ILE A 48 29.37 0.99 7.41
C ILE A 48 28.10 1.84 7.25
N PHE A 49 27.28 1.63 6.21
CA PHE A 49 26.04 2.39 6.03
C PHE A 49 24.82 1.59 5.52
N SER A 50 24.96 0.31 5.14
CA SER A 50 23.91 -0.40 4.37
C SER A 50 23.14 -1.52 5.09
N SER A 51 23.63 -2.03 6.24
CA SER A 51 22.93 -3.10 6.95
C SER A 51 21.96 -2.51 7.98
N ASN A 52 20.73 -2.17 7.56
CA ASN A 52 19.66 -2.07 8.55
C ASN A 52 19.60 -3.41 9.29
N PRO A 53 19.71 -3.46 10.62
CA PRO A 53 19.50 -4.70 11.36
C PRO A 53 18.13 -5.24 10.98
N SER A 54 18.09 -6.49 10.50
CA SER A 54 16.87 -7.07 9.93
C SER A 54 15.74 -7.09 10.96
N LEU A 55 16.06 -7.29 12.24
CA LEU A 55 15.08 -7.59 13.29
C LEU A 55 14.97 -6.51 14.37
N CYS A 56 14.51 -5.32 14.03
CA CYS A 56 14.22 -4.24 14.99
C CYS A 56 12.76 -4.21 15.44
N ILE A 57 12.50 -3.45 16.51
CA ILE A 57 11.15 -3.29 17.09
C ILE A 57 10.15 -2.81 16.02
N LEU A 58 10.54 -1.86 15.17
CA LEU A 58 9.68 -1.31 14.11
C LEU A 58 9.82 -2.01 12.74
N SER A 59 10.44 -3.21 12.66
CA SER A 59 10.69 -3.88 11.37
C SER A 59 9.42 -4.21 10.59
N LEU A 60 8.31 -4.53 11.26
CA LEU A 60 7.01 -4.78 10.60
C LEU A 60 6.34 -3.50 10.06
N GLY A 61 6.77 -2.32 10.54
CA GLY A 61 6.19 -1.02 10.21
C GLY A 61 4.67 -0.98 10.43
N VAL A 62 3.95 -0.41 9.46
CA VAL A 62 2.48 -0.26 9.49
C VAL A 62 1.73 -1.35 8.73
N MET A 63 2.44 -2.30 8.11
CA MET A 63 1.84 -3.27 7.16
C MET A 63 0.77 -4.18 7.78
N PRO A 64 0.93 -4.72 9.00
CA PRO A 64 -0.13 -5.54 9.62
C PRO A 64 -1.42 -4.74 9.84
N TYR A 65 -1.30 -3.47 10.22
CA TYR A 65 -2.45 -2.57 10.38
C TYR A 65 -3.13 -2.24 9.05
N VAL A 66 -2.33 -1.95 8.02
CA VAL A 66 -2.85 -1.72 6.66
C VAL A 66 -3.66 -2.92 6.22
N THR A 67 -3.10 -4.11 6.33
CA THR A 67 -3.77 -5.37 5.97
C THR A 67 -5.06 -5.57 6.77
N ALA A 68 -5.03 -5.36 8.09
CA ALA A 68 -6.24 -5.44 8.92
C ALA A 68 -7.31 -4.44 8.48
N SER A 69 -6.92 -3.20 8.18
CA SER A 69 -7.84 -2.15 7.75
C SER A 69 -8.53 -2.48 6.43
N ILE A 70 -7.83 -3.19 5.54
CA ILE A 70 -8.34 -3.63 4.23
C ILE A 70 -9.36 -4.75 4.43
N VAL A 71 -9.03 -5.74 5.25
CA VAL A 71 -9.95 -6.84 5.58
C VAL A 71 -11.24 -6.29 6.18
N ILE A 72 -11.15 -5.31 7.09
CA ILE A 72 -12.31 -4.66 7.70
C ILE A 72 -13.10 -3.82 6.70
N GLN A 73 -12.44 -3.12 5.77
CA GLN A 73 -13.11 -2.36 4.71
C GLN A 73 -13.87 -3.28 3.73
N LEU A 74 -13.28 -4.42 3.36
CA LEU A 74 -13.95 -5.44 2.55
C LEU A 74 -15.14 -6.04 3.30
N SER A 75 -14.94 -6.36 4.58
CA SER A 75 -15.98 -6.94 5.45
C SER A 75 -17.19 -6.01 5.59
N GLN A 76 -17.01 -4.69 5.60
CA GLN A 76 -18.12 -3.72 5.64
C GLN A 76 -19.10 -3.82 4.47
N LYS A 77 -18.66 -4.32 3.30
CA LYS A 77 -19.53 -4.49 2.13
C LYS A 77 -20.22 -5.85 2.10
N VAL A 78 -19.56 -6.87 2.64
CA VAL A 78 -20.08 -8.24 2.70
C VAL A 78 -21.08 -8.38 3.86
N PHE A 79 -20.79 -7.75 4.99
CA PHE A 79 -21.58 -7.88 6.21
C PHE A 79 -22.43 -6.62 6.48
N PRO A 80 -23.77 -6.72 6.46
CA PRO A 80 -24.65 -5.57 6.62
C PRO A 80 -24.53 -4.88 7.98
N PHE A 81 -24.26 -5.63 9.06
CA PHE A 81 -24.08 -5.06 10.40
C PHE A 81 -22.86 -4.13 10.50
N MET A 82 -21.78 -4.42 9.76
CA MET A 82 -20.60 -3.55 9.73
C MET A 82 -20.85 -2.29 8.90
N LYS A 83 -21.69 -2.38 7.86
CA LYS A 83 -22.16 -1.23 7.10
C LYS A 83 -23.01 -0.30 7.98
N GLU A 84 -23.92 -0.85 8.79
CA GLU A 84 -24.72 -0.07 9.73
C GLU A 84 -23.84 0.68 10.74
N TRP A 85 -22.75 0.06 11.24
CA TRP A 85 -21.79 0.77 12.09
C TRP A 85 -21.12 1.94 11.36
N GLN A 86 -20.89 1.85 10.05
CA GLN A 86 -20.36 2.97 9.29
C GLN A 86 -21.37 4.14 9.21
N GLU A 87 -22.67 3.83 9.14
CA GLU A 87 -23.76 4.79 9.04
C GLU A 87 -24.11 5.44 10.41
N GLN A 88 -23.78 4.79 11.53
CA GLN A 88 -23.97 5.28 12.90
C GLN A 88 -23.04 6.45 13.33
N GLY A 89 -22.28 7.03 12.40
CA GLY A 89 -21.41 8.19 12.67
C GLY A 89 -20.18 7.85 13.52
N GLU A 90 -19.84 8.70 14.51
CA GLU A 90 -18.59 8.57 15.27
C GLU A 90 -18.53 7.31 16.14
N LYS A 91 -19.64 6.96 16.81
CA LYS A 91 -19.69 5.76 17.68
C LYS A 91 -19.44 4.49 16.90
N GLY A 92 -19.99 4.37 15.70
CA GLY A 92 -19.80 3.20 14.87
C GLY A 92 -18.43 3.16 14.19
N LYS A 93 -17.88 4.32 13.79
CA LYS A 93 -16.46 4.41 13.38
C LYS A 93 -15.49 3.96 14.48
N HIS A 94 -15.80 4.25 15.75
CA HIS A 94 -15.01 3.78 16.88
C HIS A 94 -15.04 2.25 17.01
N LYS A 95 -16.22 1.61 16.87
CA LYS A 95 -16.35 0.15 16.87
C LYS A 95 -15.55 -0.50 15.74
N ILE A 96 -15.63 0.05 14.53
CA ILE A 96 -14.86 -0.42 13.38
C ILE A 96 -13.35 -0.32 13.67
N ASN A 97 -12.90 0.79 14.24
CA ASN A 97 -11.49 0.99 14.59
C ASN A 97 -11.00 -0.02 15.65
N ILE A 98 -11.81 -0.31 16.67
CA ILE A 98 -11.49 -1.35 17.67
C ILE A 98 -11.33 -2.70 16.96
N CYS A 99 -12.25 -3.06 16.07
CA CYS A 99 -12.18 -4.31 15.31
C CYS A 99 -10.91 -4.38 14.47
N THR A 100 -10.56 -3.29 13.76
CA THR A 100 -9.30 -3.18 13.01
C THR A 100 -8.08 -3.37 13.90
N ARG A 101 -8.06 -2.77 15.10
CA ARG A 101 -6.95 -2.88 16.04
C ARG A 101 -6.81 -4.31 16.60
N ILE A 102 -7.92 -4.97 16.93
CA ILE A 102 -7.91 -6.38 17.36
C ILE A 102 -7.38 -7.27 16.24
N LEU A 103 -7.86 -7.08 15.01
CA LEU A 103 -7.37 -7.84 13.85
C LEU A 103 -5.88 -7.56 13.57
N THR A 104 -5.43 -6.33 13.81
CA THR A 104 -4.02 -5.95 13.68
C THR A 104 -3.13 -6.76 14.63
N ILE A 105 -3.56 -7.04 15.86
CA ILE A 105 -2.81 -7.88 16.80
C ILE A 105 -2.65 -9.30 16.24
N LEU A 106 -3.74 -9.88 15.73
CA LEU A 106 -3.70 -11.24 15.17
C LEU A 106 -2.79 -11.30 13.94
N LEU A 107 -2.90 -10.32 13.04
CA LEU A 107 -2.07 -10.25 11.84
C LEU A 107 -0.61 -9.91 12.16
N SER A 108 -0.32 -9.09 13.19
CA SER A 108 1.06 -8.77 13.56
C SER A 108 1.81 -9.98 14.10
N LEU A 109 1.12 -10.91 14.78
CA LEU A 109 1.71 -12.18 15.19
C LEU A 109 2.07 -13.04 13.98
N GLY A 110 1.15 -13.16 13.01
CA GLY A 110 1.41 -13.91 11.76
C GLY A 110 2.54 -13.29 10.94
N HIS A 111 2.47 -11.98 10.68
CA HIS A 111 3.53 -11.23 10.02
C HIS A 111 4.86 -11.34 10.76
N GLY A 112 4.87 -11.16 12.09
CA GLY A 112 6.06 -11.28 12.92
C GLY A 112 6.70 -12.65 12.83
N TRP A 113 5.90 -13.73 12.84
CA TRP A 113 6.41 -15.08 12.68
C TRP A 113 7.07 -15.27 11.31
N THR A 114 6.37 -14.87 10.25
CA THR A 114 6.91 -14.98 8.87
C THR A 114 8.20 -14.19 8.70
N PHE A 115 8.29 -13.03 9.37
CA PHE A 115 9.44 -12.16 9.32
C PHE A 115 10.65 -12.78 10.03
N VAL A 116 10.46 -13.28 11.25
CA VAL A 116 11.49 -14.02 12.00
C VAL A 116 11.96 -15.24 11.22
N GLN A 117 11.04 -15.97 10.58
CA GLN A 117 11.38 -17.14 9.78
C GLN A 117 12.28 -16.84 8.58
N ILE A 118 12.15 -15.66 7.98
CA ILE A 118 12.95 -15.24 6.81
C ILE A 118 14.30 -14.69 7.28
N GLU A 119 14.30 -13.81 8.28
CA GLU A 119 15.48 -13.04 8.66
C GLU A 119 16.40 -13.77 9.66
N SER A 120 15.82 -14.56 10.58
CA SER A 120 16.57 -15.24 11.64
C SER A 120 15.93 -16.58 12.00
N PRO A 121 16.03 -17.59 11.11
CA PRO A 121 15.36 -18.88 11.32
C PRO A 121 15.82 -19.61 12.60
N SER A 122 17.02 -19.33 13.12
CA SER A 122 17.51 -19.86 14.40
C SER A 122 16.70 -19.38 15.61
N LEU A 123 16.01 -18.24 15.50
CA LEU A 123 15.17 -17.70 16.56
C LEU A 123 13.85 -18.47 16.73
N LEU A 124 13.41 -19.20 15.69
CA LEU A 124 12.17 -19.99 15.72
C LEU A 124 12.17 -21.11 16.76
N SER A 125 13.34 -21.68 17.03
CA SER A 125 13.53 -22.74 18.02
C SER A 125 13.89 -22.22 19.41
N SER A 126 13.93 -20.91 19.60
CA SER A 126 14.29 -20.29 20.88
C SER A 126 13.06 -20.02 21.75
N ASP A 127 13.23 -20.11 23.08
CA ASP A 127 12.18 -19.75 24.05
C ASP A 127 11.81 -18.26 23.98
N CYS A 128 12.63 -17.44 23.33
CA CYS A 128 12.46 -15.99 23.19
C CYS A 128 11.51 -15.59 22.04
N ILE A 129 10.95 -16.53 21.28
CA ILE A 129 10.10 -16.18 20.12
C ILE A 129 8.83 -15.41 20.52
N PHE A 130 8.14 -15.83 21.59
CA PHE A 130 6.93 -15.14 22.04
C PHE A 130 7.22 -13.70 22.49
N GLN A 131 8.34 -13.48 23.18
CA GLN A 131 8.80 -12.15 23.58
C GLN A 131 9.12 -11.30 22.34
N THR A 132 9.78 -11.89 21.34
CA THR A 132 10.09 -11.22 20.08
C THR A 132 8.82 -10.80 19.33
N LEU A 133 7.84 -11.70 19.19
CA LEU A 133 6.55 -11.42 18.55
C LEU A 133 5.75 -10.35 19.30
N PHE A 134 5.82 -10.35 20.63
CA PHE A 134 5.24 -9.31 21.46
C PHE A 134 5.85 -7.94 21.15
N PHE A 135 7.19 -7.82 21.15
CA PHE A 135 7.87 -6.56 20.84
C PHE A 135 7.63 -6.08 19.40
N LEU A 136 7.59 -7.00 18.44
CA LEU A 136 7.22 -6.68 17.05
C LEU A 136 5.78 -6.14 16.96
N THR A 137 4.85 -6.75 17.69
CA THR A 137 3.45 -6.28 17.76
C THR A 137 3.37 -4.90 18.40
N VAL A 138 4.07 -4.67 19.51
CA VAL A 138 4.17 -3.35 20.14
C VAL A 138 4.74 -2.32 19.16
N GLY A 139 5.76 -2.68 18.40
CA GLY A 139 6.35 -1.82 17.37
C GLY A 139 5.38 -1.44 16.25
N VAL A 140 4.48 -2.33 15.84
CA VAL A 140 3.39 -2.01 14.90
C VAL A 140 2.47 -0.93 15.48
N PHE A 141 2.07 -1.06 16.75
CA PHE A 141 1.21 -0.05 17.39
C PHE A 141 1.91 1.28 17.61
N ILE A 142 3.21 1.28 17.92
CA ILE A 142 4.02 2.50 17.97
C ILE A 142 4.04 3.15 16.58
N SER A 143 4.24 2.37 15.52
CA SER A 143 4.25 2.86 14.14
C SER A 143 2.90 3.47 13.73
N VAL A 144 1.79 2.81 14.07
CA VAL A 144 0.43 3.32 13.83
C VAL A 144 0.18 4.60 14.63
N TRP A 145 0.62 4.66 15.88
CA TRP A 145 0.50 5.87 16.68
C TRP A 145 1.28 7.06 16.09
N LEU A 146 2.51 6.83 15.61
CA LEU A 146 3.27 7.84 14.89
C LEU A 146 2.55 8.27 13.59
N ALA A 147 1.93 7.34 12.88
CA ALA A 147 1.12 7.64 11.69
C ALA A 147 -0.11 8.51 12.02
N ASP A 148 -0.81 8.21 13.11
CA ASP A 148 -1.97 8.98 13.59
C ASP A 148 -1.55 10.41 14.00
N LEU A 149 -0.37 10.57 14.60
CA LEU A 149 0.20 11.88 14.91
C LEU A 149 0.48 12.70 13.64
N ILE A 150 1.06 12.08 12.60
CA ILE A 150 1.26 12.76 11.31
C ILE A 150 -0.09 13.15 10.70
N THR A 151 -1.09 12.28 10.76
CA THR A 151 -2.42 12.54 10.16
C THR A 151 -3.15 13.68 10.89
N SER A 152 -3.06 13.73 12.22
CA SER A 152 -3.75 14.74 13.04
C SER A 152 -3.06 16.11 13.04
N LYS A 153 -1.73 16.14 13.19
CA LYS A 153 -0.95 17.37 13.40
C LYS A 153 -0.03 17.72 12.23
N GLY A 154 0.32 16.75 11.39
CA GLY A 154 1.21 16.90 10.25
C GLY A 154 0.48 17.20 8.93
N LEU A 155 1.09 16.74 7.84
CA LEU A 155 0.58 16.85 6.47
C LEU A 155 0.24 15.48 5.90
N GLY A 156 -0.87 15.43 5.16
CA GLY A 156 -1.29 14.23 4.43
C GLY A 156 -1.77 13.10 5.33
N ASN A 157 -1.70 11.88 4.81
CA ASN A 157 -2.03 10.65 5.54
C ASN A 157 -0.73 10.04 6.08
N GLY A 158 -0.61 9.94 7.39
CA GLY A 158 0.60 9.43 8.05
C GLY A 158 0.91 7.98 7.69
N ILE A 159 -0.10 7.13 7.50
CA ILE A 159 0.10 5.73 7.13
C ILE A 159 0.77 5.66 5.75
N SER A 160 0.26 6.43 4.77
CA SER A 160 0.83 6.49 3.43
C SER A 160 2.26 7.02 3.42
N ILE A 161 2.55 8.01 4.26
CA ILE A 161 3.90 8.58 4.40
C ILE A 161 4.88 7.54 4.97
N LEU A 162 4.49 6.80 6.02
CA LEU A 162 5.35 5.76 6.60
C LEU A 162 5.60 4.60 5.62
N ILE A 163 4.61 4.20 4.83
CA ILE A 163 4.80 3.22 3.75
C ILE A 163 5.84 3.74 2.74
N ALA A 164 5.71 5.01 2.32
CA ALA A 164 6.63 5.60 1.36
C ALA A 164 8.07 5.62 1.90
N ILE A 165 8.26 5.97 3.18
CA ILE A 165 9.58 5.96 3.84
C ILE A 165 10.17 4.56 3.89
N GLY A 166 9.36 3.53 4.16
CA GLY A 166 9.80 2.14 4.13
C GLY A 166 10.28 1.68 2.75
N MET A 167 9.83 2.33 1.66
CA MET A 167 10.30 2.05 0.30
C MET A 167 11.57 2.82 -0.08
N VAL A 168 11.96 3.87 0.67
CA VAL A 168 13.13 4.70 0.36
C VAL A 168 14.44 3.90 0.43
N ASP A 169 14.58 2.96 1.37
CA ASP A 169 15.79 2.12 1.47
C ASP A 169 16.04 1.31 0.19
N LYS A 170 14.96 0.77 -0.41
CA LYS A 170 15.03 0.04 -1.67
C LYS A 170 15.39 0.95 -2.84
N LEU A 171 14.84 2.16 -2.87
CA LEU A 171 15.19 3.17 -3.87
C LEU A 171 16.67 3.55 -3.75
N TYR A 172 17.16 3.80 -2.54
CA TYR A 172 18.55 4.13 -2.28
C TYR A 172 19.51 3.04 -2.78
N LYS A 173 19.25 1.77 -2.40
CA LYS A 173 20.02 0.61 -2.88
C LYS A 173 20.03 0.49 -4.41
N THR A 174 18.92 0.81 -5.05
CA THR A 174 18.85 0.81 -6.52
C THR A 174 19.71 1.92 -7.12
N PHE A 175 19.69 3.12 -6.56
CA PHE A 175 20.58 4.21 -7.00
C PHE A 175 22.06 3.90 -6.76
N GLU A 176 22.38 3.28 -5.63
CA GLU A 176 23.74 2.84 -5.31
C GLU A 176 24.23 1.81 -6.33
N TYR A 177 23.41 0.81 -6.65
CA TYR A 177 23.69 -0.16 -7.71
C TYR A 177 23.98 0.53 -9.05
N LEU A 178 23.16 1.51 -9.46
CA LEU A 178 23.34 2.24 -10.72
C LEU A 178 24.64 3.07 -10.76
N LEU A 179 25.10 3.60 -9.61
CA LEU A 179 26.25 4.51 -9.54
C LEU A 179 27.59 3.79 -9.34
N PHE A 180 27.62 2.72 -8.54
CA PHE A 180 28.88 2.17 -8.03
C PHE A 180 29.24 0.77 -8.57
N THR A 181 28.35 0.09 -9.29
CA THR A 181 28.70 -1.21 -9.90
C THR A 181 29.42 -1.02 -11.24
N ASN A 182 30.66 -1.49 -11.32
CA ASN A 182 31.46 -1.51 -12.55
C ASN A 182 31.14 -2.79 -13.35
N GLY A 183 30.14 -2.72 -14.23
CA GLY A 183 29.77 -3.81 -15.15
C GLY A 183 28.60 -3.46 -16.09
N LEU A 184 28.72 -3.84 -17.38
CA LEU A 184 27.78 -3.71 -18.51
C LEU A 184 26.90 -2.44 -18.57
N GLU A 185 27.37 -1.44 -19.33
CA GLU A 185 26.69 -0.16 -19.58
C GLU A 185 25.23 -0.29 -20.08
N ILE A 186 24.93 -1.36 -20.82
CA ILE A 186 23.63 -1.56 -21.47
C ILE A 186 22.51 -1.86 -20.45
N GLN A 187 22.77 -2.71 -19.44
CA GLN A 187 21.76 -3.07 -18.43
C GLN A 187 21.40 -1.88 -17.55
N ARG A 188 22.40 -1.07 -17.18
CA ARG A 188 22.20 0.19 -16.45
C ARG A 188 21.35 1.19 -17.23
N ILE A 189 21.66 1.39 -18.51
CA ILE A 189 20.91 2.29 -19.39
C ILE A 189 19.44 1.82 -19.51
N LEU A 190 19.22 0.51 -19.63
CA LEU A 190 17.88 -0.08 -19.73
C LEU A 190 17.05 0.15 -18.45
N ILE A 191 17.65 -0.03 -17.27
CA ILE A 191 17.01 0.27 -15.98
C ILE A 191 16.66 1.76 -15.87
N LEU A 192 17.56 2.66 -16.26
CA LEU A 192 17.33 4.10 -16.18
C LEU A 192 16.22 4.58 -17.12
N ILE A 193 16.19 4.06 -18.36
CA ILE A 193 15.12 4.31 -19.33
C ILE A 193 13.77 3.80 -18.79
N SER A 194 13.76 2.61 -18.17
CA SER A 194 12.56 2.07 -17.51
C SER A 194 12.00 3.00 -16.44
N TYR A 195 12.85 3.49 -15.53
CA TYR A 195 12.43 4.45 -14.51
C TYR A 195 11.84 5.72 -15.11
N PHE A 196 12.45 6.23 -16.18
CA PHE A 196 11.95 7.42 -16.87
C PHE A 196 10.57 7.19 -17.50
N ILE A 197 10.38 6.05 -18.17
CA ILE A 197 9.09 5.63 -18.75
C ILE A 197 8.02 5.48 -17.65
N LEU A 198 8.36 4.81 -16.54
CA LEU A 198 7.47 4.65 -15.39
C LEU A 198 7.05 5.99 -14.79
N LEU A 199 7.98 6.95 -14.68
CA LEU A 199 7.71 8.30 -14.20
C LEU A 199 6.70 9.02 -15.11
N ILE A 200 6.94 9.01 -16.42
CA ILE A 200 6.04 9.62 -17.42
C ILE A 200 4.65 8.97 -17.34
N LEU A 201 4.59 7.64 -17.32
CA LEU A 201 3.34 6.91 -17.25
C LEU A 201 2.55 7.25 -15.97
N THR A 202 3.25 7.37 -14.84
CA THR A 202 2.66 7.77 -13.55
C THR A 202 2.09 9.19 -13.61
N ILE A 203 2.82 10.14 -14.21
CA ILE A 203 2.36 11.54 -14.35
C ILE A 203 1.12 11.61 -15.23
N ILE A 204 1.11 10.91 -16.37
CA ILE A 204 -0.04 10.84 -17.28
C ILE A 204 -1.25 10.27 -16.54
N LEU A 205 -1.08 9.14 -15.85
CA LEU A 205 -2.16 8.48 -15.10
C LEU A 205 -2.71 9.37 -13.97
N SER A 206 -1.82 10.07 -13.25
CA SER A 206 -2.22 10.97 -12.17
C SER A 206 -2.90 12.25 -12.65
N SER A 207 -2.56 12.72 -13.86
CA SER A 207 -3.07 13.97 -14.44
C SER A 207 -4.31 13.76 -15.29
N ALA A 208 -4.60 12.53 -15.73
CA ALA A 208 -5.75 12.21 -16.55
C ALA A 208 -7.06 12.26 -15.74
N TYR A 209 -8.03 13.03 -16.23
CA TYR A 209 -9.40 13.06 -15.71
C TYR A 209 -10.41 13.22 -16.84
N LEU A 210 -11.55 12.55 -16.71
CA LEU A 210 -12.72 12.75 -17.55
C LEU A 210 -13.49 13.97 -17.05
N LYS A 211 -13.84 14.88 -17.96
CA LYS A 211 -14.74 15.99 -17.68
C LYS A 211 -16.17 15.58 -18.01
N ILE A 212 -17.03 15.47 -17.00
CA ILE A 212 -18.46 15.23 -17.21
C ILE A 212 -19.20 16.58 -17.14
N PRO A 213 -19.81 17.08 -18.24
CA PRO A 213 -20.42 18.40 -18.25
C PRO A 213 -21.69 18.47 -17.37
N ILE A 214 -21.80 19.55 -16.61
CA ILE A 214 -22.95 19.89 -15.76
C ILE A 214 -23.51 21.25 -16.14
N ASN A 215 -24.82 21.38 -16.00
CA ASN A 215 -25.54 22.64 -16.09
C ASN A 215 -26.13 22.97 -14.73
N TYR A 216 -26.12 24.25 -14.35
CA TYR A 216 -26.80 24.75 -13.16
C TYR A 216 -28.17 25.30 -13.55
N ALA A 217 -29.19 25.03 -12.74
CA ALA A 217 -30.56 25.49 -12.98
C ALA A 217 -30.71 27.02 -12.85
N ILE A 218 -29.82 27.66 -12.08
CA ILE A 218 -29.76 29.11 -11.95
C ILE A 218 -28.55 29.58 -12.75
N ASN A 219 -28.79 30.35 -13.82
CA ASN A 219 -27.77 31.06 -14.58
C ASN A 219 -27.13 32.14 -13.69
N ARG A 220 -26.24 31.74 -12.78
CA ARG A 220 -25.24 32.68 -12.27
C ARG A 220 -24.22 32.81 -13.39
N ASN A 221 -24.29 33.93 -14.14
CA ASN A 221 -23.31 34.39 -15.13
C ASN A 221 -21.93 34.65 -14.48
N ASN A 222 -21.38 33.63 -13.82
CA ASN A 222 -20.04 33.63 -13.29
C ASN A 222 -19.25 32.62 -14.10
N ASP A 223 -18.41 33.11 -15.00
CA ASP A 223 -17.43 32.31 -15.75
C ASP A 223 -16.39 31.61 -14.85
N LYS A 224 -16.46 31.83 -13.53
CA LYS A 224 -15.60 31.21 -12.51
C LYS A 224 -16.12 29.87 -11.96
N ILE A 225 -17.30 29.41 -12.36
CA ILE A 225 -17.83 28.12 -11.90
C ILE A 225 -17.53 27.05 -12.94
N ASP A 226 -16.75 26.04 -12.56
CA ASP A 226 -16.46 24.89 -13.41
C ASP A 226 -17.75 24.19 -13.83
N LYS A 227 -18.01 24.14 -15.14
CA LYS A 227 -19.20 23.51 -15.73
C LYS A 227 -19.03 21.99 -15.93
N TYR A 228 -18.15 21.35 -15.17
CA TYR A 228 -17.90 19.91 -15.27
C TYR A 228 -17.48 19.29 -13.94
N ILE A 229 -17.75 18.00 -13.80
CA ILE A 229 -17.24 17.17 -12.71
C ILE A 229 -15.98 16.47 -13.23
N PRO A 230 -14.80 16.68 -12.62
CA PRO A 230 -13.61 15.92 -12.95
C PRO A 230 -13.67 14.55 -12.28
N ILE A 231 -13.75 13.49 -13.07
CA ILE A 231 -13.55 12.11 -12.60
C ILE A 231 -12.15 11.66 -13.02
N LYS A 232 -11.24 11.52 -12.05
CA LYS A 232 -9.88 11.05 -12.33
C LYS A 232 -9.89 9.64 -12.90
N LEU A 233 -8.92 9.34 -13.77
CA LEU A 233 -8.75 8.00 -14.35
C LEU A 233 -8.56 6.94 -13.25
N ASN A 234 -7.77 7.28 -12.24
CA ASN A 234 -7.59 6.50 -11.02
C ASN A 234 -7.99 7.34 -9.81
N THR A 235 -9.23 7.17 -9.36
CA THR A 235 -9.82 7.92 -8.23
C THR A 235 -9.22 7.50 -6.88
N SER A 236 -8.71 6.27 -6.78
CA SER A 236 -8.17 5.68 -5.56
C SER A 236 -6.66 5.79 -5.40
N GLY A 237 -5.97 6.32 -6.41
CA GLY A 237 -4.51 6.45 -6.40
C GLY A 237 -3.80 5.11 -6.24
N ILE A 238 -2.91 5.00 -5.26
CA ILE A 238 -2.08 3.80 -5.08
C ILE A 238 -2.78 2.67 -4.30
N LEU A 239 -3.98 2.93 -3.78
CA LEU A 239 -4.73 2.01 -2.91
C LEU A 239 -4.96 0.60 -3.53
N PRO A 240 -5.29 0.45 -4.83
CA PRO A 240 -5.48 -0.87 -5.44
C PRO A 240 -4.26 -1.77 -5.36
N ILE A 241 -3.07 -1.20 -5.58
CA ILE A 241 -1.79 -1.92 -5.57
C ILE A 241 -1.51 -2.42 -4.15
N ILE A 242 -1.69 -1.54 -3.16
CA ILE A 242 -1.55 -1.90 -1.74
C ILE A 242 -2.52 -3.03 -1.37
N PHE A 243 -3.76 -2.98 -1.85
CA PHE A 243 -4.76 -4.01 -1.56
C PHE A 243 -4.38 -5.35 -2.16
N ALA A 244 -3.90 -5.37 -3.41
CA ALA A 244 -3.42 -6.58 -4.06
C ALA A 244 -2.24 -7.21 -3.31
N ASP A 245 -1.22 -6.42 -2.95
CA ASP A 245 -0.06 -6.92 -2.20
C ASP A 245 -0.43 -7.39 -0.79
N ALA A 246 -1.29 -6.65 -0.08
CA ALA A 246 -1.76 -7.05 1.25
C ALA A 246 -2.54 -8.38 1.19
N PHE A 247 -3.41 -8.55 0.19
CA PHE A 247 -4.18 -9.79 0.02
C PHE A 247 -3.28 -10.99 -0.29
N LEU A 248 -2.30 -10.85 -1.19
CA LEU A 248 -1.37 -11.93 -1.49
C LEU A 248 -0.46 -12.25 -0.29
N ASN A 249 -0.04 -11.24 0.46
CA ASN A 249 0.73 -11.43 1.69
C ASN A 249 -0.08 -12.17 2.76
N LEU A 250 -1.41 -12.02 2.82
CA LEU A 250 -2.25 -12.83 3.71
C LEU A 250 -2.21 -14.31 3.33
N ILE A 251 -2.26 -14.64 2.04
CA ILE A 251 -2.15 -16.03 1.56
C ILE A 251 -0.79 -16.61 1.96
N LYS A 252 0.29 -15.84 1.78
CA LYS A 252 1.64 -16.24 2.22
C LYS A 252 1.70 -16.47 3.74
N GLN A 253 1.05 -15.64 4.54
CA GLN A 253 1.02 -15.82 6.01
C GLN A 253 0.27 -17.08 6.43
N ILE A 254 -0.81 -17.45 5.73
CA ILE A 254 -1.55 -18.68 6.03
C ILE A 254 -0.66 -19.92 5.86
N SER A 255 0.28 -19.90 4.91
CA SER A 255 1.22 -21.01 4.67
C SER A 255 2.07 -21.39 5.88
N VAL A 256 2.31 -20.42 6.76
CA VAL A 256 3.19 -20.58 7.93
C VAL A 256 2.54 -21.41 9.04
N PHE A 257 1.21 -21.48 9.07
CA PHE A 257 0.49 -22.36 9.99
C PHE A 257 0.54 -23.83 9.56
N PHE A 258 1.05 -24.13 8.36
CA PHE A 258 1.22 -25.51 7.87
C PHE A 258 2.66 -25.99 8.06
N PRO A 259 2.87 -27.28 8.37
CA PRO A 259 4.20 -27.85 8.56
C PRO A 259 5.01 -27.74 7.26
N ARG A 260 6.28 -27.32 7.38
CA ARG A 260 7.20 -27.02 6.25
C ARG A 260 7.43 -28.20 5.29
N ASN A 261 7.31 -29.43 5.78
CA ASN A 261 7.45 -30.65 4.97
C ASN A 261 6.15 -31.09 4.29
N GLY A 262 5.04 -30.39 4.55
CA GLY A 262 3.78 -30.62 3.87
C GLY A 262 3.89 -30.30 2.38
N THR A 263 3.13 -31.02 1.56
CA THR A 263 2.99 -30.70 0.13
C THR A 263 2.47 -29.28 -0.07
N PHE A 264 1.58 -28.82 0.81
CA PHE A 264 0.95 -27.50 0.76
C PHE A 264 1.92 -26.31 0.90
N SER A 265 2.87 -26.35 1.85
CA SER A 265 3.88 -25.29 2.00
C SER A 265 4.79 -25.20 0.78
N LYS A 266 5.20 -26.35 0.22
CA LYS A 266 5.99 -26.39 -1.03
C LYS A 266 5.24 -25.80 -2.21
N TYR A 267 3.94 -26.08 -2.36
CA TYR A 267 3.13 -25.46 -3.42
C TYR A 267 3.02 -23.95 -3.25
N ILE A 268 2.90 -23.44 -2.01
CA ILE A 268 2.86 -22.00 -1.77
C ILE A 268 4.23 -21.36 -2.03
N ASP A 269 5.33 -21.99 -1.65
CA ASP A 269 6.66 -21.46 -1.91
C ASP A 269 6.96 -21.40 -3.43
N ILE A 270 6.56 -22.44 -4.18
CA ILE A 270 6.64 -22.48 -5.65
C ILE A 270 5.74 -21.38 -6.25
N PHE A 271 4.52 -21.25 -5.72
CA PHE A 271 3.60 -20.20 -6.15
C PHE A 271 4.21 -18.81 -5.93
N VAL A 272 4.71 -18.49 -4.74
CA VAL A 272 5.34 -17.19 -4.44
C VAL A 272 6.57 -16.94 -5.31
N ARG A 273 7.42 -17.94 -5.53
CA ARG A 273 8.60 -17.83 -6.39
C ARG A 273 8.23 -17.59 -7.85
N SER A 274 7.07 -18.07 -8.31
CA SER A 274 6.61 -17.85 -9.67
C SER A 274 6.37 -16.36 -10.02
N ARG A 275 6.39 -15.43 -9.06
CA ARG A 275 6.31 -13.98 -9.36
C ARG A 275 7.48 -13.50 -10.24
N SER A 276 8.71 -13.92 -9.94
CA SER A 276 9.90 -13.48 -10.68
C SER A 276 10.00 -14.10 -12.07
N GLU A 277 9.34 -15.24 -12.29
CA GLU A 277 9.35 -15.99 -13.55
C GLU A 277 8.11 -15.68 -14.43
N LEU A 278 7.37 -14.61 -14.12
CA LEU A 278 6.09 -14.28 -14.78
C LEU A 278 5.06 -15.45 -14.75
N GLY A 279 5.12 -16.29 -13.73
CA GLY A 279 4.23 -17.43 -13.54
C GLY A 279 2.88 -17.06 -12.91
N ILE A 280 2.24 -18.06 -12.31
CA ILE A 280 0.83 -17.97 -11.86
C ILE A 280 0.64 -16.84 -10.82
N TYR A 281 1.60 -16.63 -9.91
CA TYR A 281 1.50 -15.56 -8.92
C TYR A 281 1.50 -14.16 -9.54
N PHE A 282 2.30 -13.94 -10.58
CA PHE A 282 2.32 -12.67 -11.30
C PHE A 282 0.96 -12.42 -11.98
N PHE A 283 0.39 -13.43 -12.63
CA PHE A 283 -0.93 -13.30 -13.24
C PHE A 283 -2.04 -13.03 -12.21
N VAL A 284 -2.02 -13.74 -11.08
CA VAL A 284 -2.95 -13.51 -9.97
C VAL A 284 -2.77 -12.09 -9.42
N TYR A 285 -1.54 -11.60 -9.26
CA TYR A 285 -1.27 -10.23 -8.82
C TYR A 285 -1.87 -9.17 -9.76
N VAL A 286 -1.61 -9.28 -11.05
CA VAL A 286 -2.17 -8.41 -12.12
C VAL A 286 -3.70 -8.43 -12.08
N LEU A 287 -4.31 -9.61 -11.96
CA LEU A 287 -5.76 -9.76 -11.89
C LEU A 287 -6.35 -9.13 -10.62
N LEU A 288 -5.67 -9.30 -9.48
CA LEU A 288 -6.05 -8.67 -8.22
C LEU A 288 -5.96 -7.14 -8.29
N ILE A 289 -4.94 -6.58 -8.96
CA ILE A 289 -4.85 -5.12 -9.15
C ILE A 289 -6.04 -4.62 -9.95
N MET A 290 -6.41 -5.27 -11.05
CA MET A 290 -7.60 -4.89 -11.81
C MET A 290 -8.86 -4.95 -10.95
N LEU A 291 -9.08 -6.07 -10.24
CA LEU A 291 -10.25 -6.25 -9.37
C LEU A 291 -10.30 -5.19 -8.27
N PHE A 292 -9.19 -4.97 -7.55
CA PHE A 292 -9.14 -4.00 -6.47
C PHE A 292 -9.21 -2.56 -6.96
N SER A 293 -8.80 -2.26 -8.20
CA SER A 293 -8.97 -0.94 -8.81
C SER A 293 -10.44 -0.60 -9.02
N PHE A 294 -11.23 -1.57 -9.50
CA PHE A 294 -12.68 -1.41 -9.56
C PHE A 294 -13.28 -1.24 -8.18
N PHE A 295 -12.93 -2.12 -7.24
CA PHE A 295 -13.44 -2.08 -5.88
C PHE A 295 -13.16 -0.74 -5.19
N SER A 296 -11.91 -0.26 -5.24
CA SER A 296 -11.51 0.96 -4.57
C SER A 296 -12.16 2.20 -5.20
N SER A 297 -12.36 2.22 -6.53
CA SER A 297 -12.95 3.35 -7.24
C SER A 297 -14.39 3.58 -6.77
N PHE A 298 -15.19 2.51 -6.74
CA PHE A 298 -16.57 2.54 -6.24
C PHE A 298 -16.67 2.68 -4.72
N MET A 299 -15.63 2.29 -3.96
CA MET A 299 -15.57 2.54 -2.52
C MET A 299 -15.32 4.03 -2.22
N THR A 300 -14.54 4.70 -3.06
CA THR A 300 -14.14 6.11 -2.88
C THR A 300 -15.23 7.06 -3.35
N ILE A 301 -15.85 6.77 -4.49
CA ILE A 301 -16.89 7.60 -5.11
C ILE A 301 -18.16 6.78 -5.22
N ASN A 302 -19.17 7.16 -4.43
CA ASN A 302 -20.51 6.58 -4.55
C ASN A 302 -21.32 7.39 -5.58
N PRO A 303 -21.72 6.80 -6.73
CA PRO A 303 -22.47 7.50 -7.78
C PRO A 303 -23.79 8.09 -7.30
N LYS A 304 -24.43 7.46 -6.31
CA LYS A 304 -25.69 7.94 -5.73
C LYS A 304 -25.48 9.24 -4.97
N ASP A 305 -24.45 9.29 -4.13
CA ASP A 305 -24.12 10.46 -3.33
C ASP A 305 -23.72 11.63 -4.24
N VAL A 306 -22.94 11.37 -5.29
CA VAL A 306 -22.60 12.40 -6.30
C VAL A 306 -23.86 12.96 -6.95
N ALA A 307 -24.81 12.12 -7.34
CA ALA A 307 -26.07 12.58 -7.94
C ALA A 307 -26.92 13.40 -6.96
N GLU A 308 -27.00 12.98 -5.69
CA GLU A 308 -27.70 13.74 -4.63
C GLU A 308 -27.03 15.09 -4.36
N HIS A 309 -25.69 15.14 -4.33
CA HIS A 309 -24.93 16.38 -4.19
C HIS A 309 -25.17 17.35 -5.35
N LEU A 310 -25.23 16.86 -6.59
CA LEU A 310 -25.60 17.67 -7.75
C LEU A 310 -27.01 18.24 -7.60
N SER A 311 -27.97 17.40 -7.22
CA SER A 311 -29.36 17.84 -6.98
C SER A 311 -29.44 18.91 -5.89
N LYS A 312 -28.71 18.75 -4.77
CA LYS A 312 -28.65 19.73 -3.68
C LYS A 312 -28.01 21.05 -4.10
N GLN A 313 -27.13 21.02 -5.09
CA GLN A 313 -26.48 22.21 -5.66
C GLN A 313 -27.27 22.81 -6.84
N ASN A 314 -28.50 22.36 -7.10
CA ASN A 314 -29.28 22.74 -8.29
C ASN A 314 -28.51 22.54 -9.61
N ALA A 315 -27.65 21.52 -9.66
CA ALA A 315 -26.88 21.12 -10.82
C ALA A 315 -27.44 19.82 -11.40
N TYR A 316 -27.37 19.68 -12.72
CA TYR A 316 -27.79 18.47 -13.43
C TYR A 316 -26.82 18.15 -14.57
N LEU A 317 -26.73 16.87 -14.92
CA LEU A 317 -25.92 16.43 -16.05
C LEU A 317 -26.53 16.90 -17.36
N LYS A 318 -25.69 17.34 -18.30
CA LYS A 318 -26.16 17.65 -19.66
C LYS A 318 -26.85 16.41 -20.26
N ASP A 319 -28.02 16.64 -20.86
CA ASP A 319 -28.83 15.65 -21.58
C ASP A 319 -29.41 14.51 -20.73
N VAL A 320 -29.49 14.65 -19.39
CA VAL A 320 -30.06 13.62 -18.51
C VAL A 320 -30.95 14.20 -17.42
N GLN A 321 -32.12 13.59 -17.24
CA GLN A 321 -33.07 13.96 -16.18
C GLN A 321 -32.50 13.67 -14.79
N PRO A 322 -32.69 14.57 -13.80
CA PRO A 322 -32.28 14.34 -12.42
C PRO A 322 -32.86 13.05 -11.81
N GLY A 323 -32.09 12.40 -10.94
CA GLY A 323 -32.50 11.18 -10.23
C GLY A 323 -31.80 9.92 -10.73
N LEU A 324 -32.56 8.82 -10.87
CA LEU A 324 -32.03 7.51 -11.28
C LEU A 324 -31.28 7.54 -12.63
N PRO A 325 -31.71 8.30 -13.67
CA PRO A 325 -30.97 8.39 -14.92
C PRO A 325 -29.58 9.00 -14.75
N THR A 326 -29.44 10.02 -13.90
CA THR A 326 -28.15 10.64 -13.54
C THR A 326 -27.21 9.62 -12.92
N VAL A 327 -27.69 8.83 -11.95
CA VAL A 327 -26.90 7.79 -11.30
C VAL A 327 -26.41 6.77 -12.32
N LYS A 328 -27.28 6.28 -13.21
CA LYS A 328 -26.91 5.31 -14.25
C LYS A 328 -25.85 5.86 -15.22
N LYS A 329 -25.93 7.14 -15.60
CA LYS A 329 -24.92 7.79 -16.45
C LYS A 329 -23.57 7.88 -15.74
N ILE A 330 -23.55 8.31 -14.48
CA ILE A 330 -22.31 8.37 -13.67
C ILE A 330 -21.68 6.99 -13.53
N VAL A 331 -22.47 5.97 -13.18
CA VAL A 331 -22.01 4.57 -13.07
C VAL A 331 -21.38 4.10 -14.39
N ARG A 332 -22.04 4.35 -15.52
CA ARG A 332 -21.55 3.93 -16.84
C ARG A 332 -20.22 4.59 -17.19
N GLU A 333 -20.10 5.90 -16.99
CA GLU A 333 -18.86 6.62 -17.29
C GLU A 333 -17.74 6.23 -16.31
N MET A 334 -18.05 6.12 -15.02
CA MET A 334 -17.10 5.61 -14.03
C MET A 334 -16.59 4.21 -14.39
N PHE A 335 -17.44 3.32 -14.85
CA PHE A 335 -17.02 1.96 -15.23
C PHE A 335 -16.04 1.97 -16.41
N LYS A 336 -16.33 2.74 -17.48
CA LYS A 336 -15.44 2.87 -18.64
C LYS A 336 -14.07 3.46 -18.26
N ILE A 337 -14.09 4.55 -17.49
CA ILE A 337 -12.87 5.22 -17.02
C ILE A 337 -12.07 4.29 -16.12
N THR A 338 -12.74 3.61 -15.18
CA THR A 338 -12.07 2.71 -14.23
C THR A 338 -11.49 1.50 -14.94
N PHE A 339 -12.15 0.97 -15.99
CA PHE A 339 -11.56 -0.08 -16.83
C PHE A 339 -10.23 0.38 -17.44
N LEU A 340 -10.23 1.53 -18.13
CA LEU A 340 -9.02 2.09 -18.72
C LEU A 340 -7.94 2.36 -17.65
N GLY A 341 -8.32 2.99 -16.54
CA GLY A 341 -7.43 3.28 -15.42
C GLY A 341 -6.84 2.04 -14.77
N SER A 342 -7.63 0.98 -14.61
CA SER A 342 -7.18 -0.28 -14.05
C SER A 342 -6.18 -0.98 -14.96
N CYS A 343 -6.39 -0.97 -16.29
CA CYS A 343 -5.43 -1.51 -17.25
C CYS A 343 -4.10 -0.76 -17.19
N PHE A 344 -4.12 0.58 -17.21
CA PHE A 344 -2.90 1.37 -17.11
C PHE A 344 -2.18 1.19 -15.76
N LEU A 345 -2.92 1.16 -14.66
CA LEU A 345 -2.36 0.93 -13.32
C LEU A 345 -1.71 -0.46 -13.21
N THR A 346 -2.36 -1.47 -13.79
CA THR A 346 -1.87 -2.83 -13.83
C THR A 346 -0.60 -2.93 -14.66
N LEU A 347 -0.57 -2.29 -15.84
CA LEU A 347 0.63 -2.23 -16.68
C LEU A 347 1.79 -1.57 -15.94
N LEU A 348 1.53 -0.46 -15.24
CA LEU A 348 2.52 0.25 -14.44
C LEU A 348 3.09 -0.65 -13.32
N ALA A 349 2.22 -1.36 -12.60
CA ALA A 349 2.64 -2.27 -11.53
C ALA A 349 3.37 -3.53 -12.04
N ALA A 350 3.03 -4.00 -13.25
CA ALA A 350 3.63 -5.17 -13.88
C ALA A 350 5.00 -4.89 -14.52
N THR A 351 5.23 -3.65 -14.95
CA THR A 351 6.44 -3.26 -15.71
C THR A 351 7.75 -3.60 -14.98
N PRO A 352 7.92 -3.31 -13.66
CA PRO A 352 9.14 -3.70 -12.95
C PRO A 352 9.42 -5.20 -12.96
N ASP A 353 8.37 -6.02 -12.74
CA ASP A 353 8.48 -7.48 -12.71
C ASP A 353 8.85 -8.05 -14.11
N ILE A 354 8.28 -7.49 -15.18
CA ILE A 354 8.60 -7.85 -16.57
C ILE A 354 10.05 -7.49 -16.91
N ILE A 355 10.51 -6.33 -16.47
CA ILE A 355 11.87 -5.86 -16.76
C ILE A 355 12.89 -6.69 -16.00
N ASN A 356 12.60 -7.04 -14.75
CA ASN A 356 13.47 -7.92 -13.98
C ASN A 356 13.63 -9.28 -14.68
N TYR A 357 12.52 -9.87 -15.16
CA TYR A 357 12.55 -11.12 -15.92
C TYR A 357 13.37 -11.02 -17.22
N LEU A 358 13.26 -9.90 -17.96
CA LEU A 358 14.01 -9.67 -19.19
C LEU A 358 15.49 -9.36 -18.95
N ALA A 359 15.81 -8.73 -17.81
CA ALA A 359 17.16 -8.30 -17.47
C ALA A 359 17.99 -9.40 -16.78
N GLY A 360 17.36 -10.45 -16.23
CA GLY A 360 18.01 -11.59 -15.60
C GLY A 360 18.17 -11.45 -14.09
#